data_AF-A0A973RMZ4-F1
#
_entry.id   AF-A0A973RMZ4-F1
#
_cell.length_a   1.000
_cell.length_b   1.000
_cell.length_c   1.000
_cell.angle_alpha   90.00
_cell.angle_beta   90.00
_cell.angle_gamma   90.00
#
_symmetry.space_group_name_H-M   'P 1'
#
loop_
_entity.id
_entity.type
_entity.pdbx_description
1 polymer ?
#
loop_
_entity_poly.entity_id
_entity_poly.type
_entity_poly.pdbx_seq_one_letter_code
_entity_poly.pdbx_strand_id
1 'polypeptide(L)'
;MSKPLKQIHLAAHFPGVNNTTVWSDPKAGSHIEFSSFVHFAQTAERAKFDFLFLAEGLRLREQGGKIYDLDVVGRPDTFTVLAALAAVTEHLGLTGTINSTFNEPYEVAR
;
A
#
# COMPACT_ATOMS: atom_id res chain seq x y z
N MET A 1 35.20 20.66 -10.51
CA MET A 1 34.38 19.93 -9.53
C MET A 1 33.51 18.94 -10.31
N SER A 2 33.52 17.65 -10.00
CA SER A 2 32.60 16.70 -10.62
C SER A 2 31.18 17.00 -10.15
N LYS A 3 30.19 16.81 -11.03
CA LYS A 3 28.78 16.99 -10.70
C LYS A 3 28.41 15.99 -9.58
N PRO A 4 27.74 16.42 -8.50
CA PRO A 4 27.34 15.49 -7.44
C PRO A 4 26.39 14.42 -8.00
N LEU A 5 26.60 13.18 -7.56
CA LEU A 5 25.72 12.06 -7.89
C LEU A 5 24.34 12.30 -7.27
N LYS A 6 23.28 12.12 -8.06
CA LYS A 6 21.91 12.24 -7.58
C LYS A 6 21.51 10.93 -6.89
N GLN A 7 21.03 11.02 -5.66
CA GLN A 7 20.43 9.90 -4.96
C GLN A 7 19.05 9.58 -5.55
N ILE A 8 18.78 8.29 -5.78
CA ILE A 8 17.46 7.81 -6.19
C ILE A 8 16.69 7.46 -4.92
N HIS A 9 15.44 7.92 -4.85
CA HIS A 9 14.51 7.49 -3.81
C HIS A 9 13.73 6.27 -4.27
N LEU A 10 13.59 5.29 -3.39
CA LEU A 10 12.94 4.02 -3.69
C LEU A 10 11.67 3.86 -2.84
N ALA A 11 10.60 3.45 -3.52
CA ALA A 11 9.27 3.26 -2.93
C ALA A 11 8.81 1.81 -3.04
N ALA A 12 8.30 1.26 -1.95
CA ALA A 12 7.77 -0.09 -1.89
C ALA A 12 6.23 -0.06 -1.99
N HIS A 13 5.69 -0.41 -3.15
CA HIS A 13 4.24 -0.46 -3.34
C HIS A 13 3.67 -1.81 -2.91
N PHE A 14 2.75 -1.80 -1.95
CA PHE A 14 2.14 -3.03 -1.45
C PHE A 14 1.30 -3.71 -2.54
N PRO A 15 1.48 -5.02 -2.82
CA PRO A 15 0.74 -5.72 -3.86
C PRO A 15 -0.77 -5.80 -3.55
N GLY A 16 -1.63 -5.65 -4.57
CA GLY A 16 -3.07 -5.86 -4.40
C GLY A 16 -4.01 -4.92 -5.17
N VAL A 17 -3.51 -4.02 -6.00
CA VAL A 17 -4.36 -3.21 -6.92
C VAL A 17 -3.87 -3.26 -8.37
N ASN A 18 -2.84 -4.04 -8.63
CA ASN A 18 -2.10 -4.11 -9.88
C ASN A 18 -2.29 -5.47 -10.56
N ASN A 19 -2.22 -5.47 -11.89
CA ASN A 19 -2.38 -6.66 -12.72
C ASN A 19 -1.23 -7.68 -12.59
N THR A 20 -0.20 -7.35 -11.82
CA THR A 20 1.00 -8.18 -11.63
C THR A 20 0.96 -9.02 -10.35
N THR A 21 -0.08 -8.87 -9.51
CA THR A 21 -0.23 -9.67 -8.29
C THR A 21 -0.98 -10.97 -8.59
N VAL A 22 -0.33 -12.11 -8.36
CA VAL A 22 -0.95 -13.43 -8.45
C VAL A 22 -1.40 -13.86 -7.06
N TRP A 23 -2.47 -13.25 -6.55
CA TRP A 23 -2.94 -13.44 -5.17
C TRP A 23 -3.40 -14.88 -4.87
N SER A 24 -3.74 -15.65 -5.91
CA SER A 24 -4.12 -17.06 -5.78
C SER A 24 -2.93 -17.99 -5.57
N ASP A 25 -1.68 -17.54 -5.76
CA ASP A 25 -0.49 -18.33 -5.43
C ASP A 25 -0.41 -18.46 -3.90
N PRO A 26 -0.30 -19.68 -3.33
CA PRO A 26 -0.15 -19.86 -1.89
C PRO A 26 1.01 -19.07 -1.26
N LYS A 27 2.03 -18.72 -2.04
CA LYS A 27 3.19 -17.92 -1.62
C LYS A 27 2.92 -16.41 -1.58
N ALA A 28 1.81 -15.93 -2.16
CA ALA A 28 1.44 -14.51 -2.12
C ALA A 28 1.11 -14.03 -0.70
N GLY A 29 0.76 -14.97 0.19
CA GLY A 29 0.36 -14.66 1.56
C GLY A 29 -1.01 -13.98 1.59
N SER A 30 -1.35 -13.42 2.75
CA SER A 30 -2.63 -12.74 2.91
C SER A 30 -2.54 -11.28 2.46
N HIS A 31 -3.57 -10.79 1.79
CA HIS A 31 -3.71 -9.37 1.44
C HIS A 31 -4.56 -8.59 2.45
N ILE A 32 -5.00 -9.24 3.53
CA ILE A 32 -5.88 -8.65 4.56
C ILE A 32 -5.33 -8.77 5.98
N GLU A 33 -4.47 -9.76 6.24
CA GLU A 33 -3.88 -9.96 7.56
C GLU A 33 -2.83 -8.88 7.84
N PHE A 34 -2.91 -8.27 9.03
CA PHE A 34 -1.97 -7.21 9.42
C PHE A 34 -0.51 -7.67 9.37
N SER A 35 -0.24 -8.93 9.70
CA SER A 35 1.10 -9.52 9.67
C SER A 35 1.78 -9.42 8.30
N SER A 36 1.03 -9.48 7.20
CA SER A 36 1.56 -9.29 5.85
C SER A 36 2.07 -7.87 5.63
N PHE A 37 1.35 -6.87 6.13
CA PHE A 37 1.76 -5.47 6.05
C PHE A 37 3.00 -5.20 6.89
N VAL A 38 3.06 -5.76 8.11
CA VAL A 38 4.26 -5.68 8.98
C VAL A 38 5.47 -6.29 8.30
N HIS A 39 5.34 -7.50 7.75
CA HIS A 39 6.42 -8.17 7.05
C HIS A 39 6.95 -7.34 5.87
N PHE A 40 6.04 -6.76 5.08
CA PHE A 40 6.39 -5.92 3.94
C PHE A 40 7.09 -4.62 4.38
N ALA A 41 6.53 -3.91 5.36
CA ALA A 41 7.09 -2.66 5.87
C ALA A 41 8.48 -2.85 6.48
N GLN A 42 8.65 -3.82 7.38
CA GLN A 42 9.96 -4.10 8.00
C GLN A 42 11.00 -4.58 6.99
N THR A 43 10.56 -5.22 5.90
CA THR A 43 11.45 -5.59 4.80
C THR A 43 11.89 -4.39 3.97
N ALA A 44 10.96 -3.48 3.63
CA ALA A 44 11.28 -2.23 2.96
C ALA A 44 12.23 -1.35 3.78
N GLU A 45 11.98 -1.23 5.09
CA GLU A 45 12.80 -0.46 6.01
C GLU A 45 14.23 -1.02 6.14
N ARG A 46 14.35 -2.34 6.32
CA ARG A 46 15.66 -3.03 6.31
C ARG A 46 16.42 -2.81 4.99
N ALA A 47 15.70 -2.74 3.88
CA ALA A 47 16.25 -2.49 2.55
C ALA A 47 16.51 -1.00 2.25
N LYS A 48 16.29 -0.09 3.21
CA LYS A 48 16.53 1.36 3.10
C LYS A 48 15.68 2.05 2.03
N PHE A 49 14.46 1.56 1.81
CA PHE A 49 13.45 2.29 1.03
C PHE A 49 13.03 3.55 1.78
N ASP A 50 12.74 4.61 1.04
CA ASP A 50 12.34 5.90 1.60
C ASP A 50 10.89 5.86 2.09
N PHE A 51 10.02 5.15 1.37
CA PHE A 51 8.62 5.02 1.75
C PHE A 51 7.96 3.74 1.24
N LEU A 52 6.97 3.29 2.02
CA LEU A 52 5.96 2.34 1.62
C LEU A 52 4.74 3.08 1.07
N PHE A 53 4.08 2.46 0.08
CA PHE A 53 2.89 3.01 -0.54
C PHE A 53 1.73 2.00 -0.55
N LEU A 54 0.59 2.41 0.01
CA LEU A 54 -0.68 1.71 -0.07
C LEU A 54 -1.60 2.44 -1.06
N ALA A 55 -1.83 1.84 -2.22
CA ALA A 55 -2.87 2.32 -3.12
C ALA A 55 -4.26 1.94 -2.60
N GLU A 56 -5.27 2.75 -2.89
CA GLU A 56 -6.67 2.54 -2.48
C GLU A 56 -7.58 2.35 -3.69
N GLY A 57 -8.61 1.52 -3.52
CA GLY A 57 -9.77 1.44 -4.40
C GLY A 57 -11.02 1.13 -3.60
N LEU A 58 -12.00 2.04 -3.60
CA LEU A 58 -13.25 1.88 -2.84
C LEU A 58 -14.38 1.18 -3.62
N ARG A 59 -14.15 0.89 -4.89
CA ARG A 59 -15.13 0.25 -5.77
C ARG A 59 -14.53 -0.99 -6.40
N LEU A 60 -15.31 -2.08 -6.42
CA LEU A 60 -14.98 -3.29 -7.15
C LEU A 60 -14.84 -3.00 -8.63
N ARG A 61 -13.83 -3.59 -9.28
CA ARG A 61 -13.71 -3.51 -10.74
C ARG A 61 -14.88 -4.27 -11.37
N GLU A 62 -15.61 -3.58 -12.25
CA GLU A 62 -16.73 -4.16 -12.98
C GLU A 62 -16.70 -3.75 -14.46
N GLN A 63 -17.21 -4.62 -15.32
CA GLN A 63 -17.44 -4.34 -16.73
C GLN A 63 -18.73 -5.02 -17.19
N GLY A 64 -19.66 -4.25 -17.76
CA GLY A 64 -20.93 -4.78 -18.27
C GLY A 64 -21.82 -5.41 -17.19
N GLY A 65 -21.80 -4.86 -15.96
CA GLY A 65 -22.57 -5.38 -14.83
C GLY A 65 -22.01 -6.67 -14.21
N LYS A 66 -20.80 -7.09 -14.62
CA LYS A 66 -20.09 -8.23 -14.03
C LYS A 66 -18.89 -7.74 -13.24
N ILE A 67 -18.76 -8.23 -12.01
CA ILE A 67 -17.58 -8.01 -11.18
C ILE A 67 -16.41 -8.81 -11.76
N TYR A 68 -15.22 -8.22 -11.72
CA TYR A 68 -13.98 -8.91 -12.03
C TYR A 68 -13.56 -9.75 -10.82
N ASP A 69 -13.77 -11.06 -10.91
CA ASP A 69 -13.56 -12.03 -9.83
C ASP A 69 -12.08 -12.24 -9.46
N LEU A 70 -11.16 -11.86 -10.34
CA LEU A 70 -9.72 -11.90 -10.11
C LEU A 70 -9.18 -10.64 -9.43
N ASP A 71 -10.02 -9.64 -9.15
CA ASP A 71 -9.59 -8.44 -8.40
C ASP A 71 -9.32 -8.81 -6.93
N VAL A 72 -8.27 -8.25 -6.35
CA VAL A 72 -7.99 -8.44 -4.91
C VAL A 72 -8.96 -7.56 -4.13
N VAL A 73 -9.73 -8.17 -3.21
CA VAL A 73 -10.79 -7.50 -2.45
C VAL A 73 -10.59 -7.66 -0.94
N GLY A 74 -11.34 -6.89 -0.16
CA GLY A 74 -11.39 -7.04 1.30
C GLY A 74 -10.20 -6.44 2.06
N ARG A 75 -9.38 -5.64 1.40
CA ARG A 75 -8.27 -4.93 2.04
C ARG A 75 -8.75 -4.04 3.20
N PRO A 76 -8.01 -3.99 4.32
CA PRO A 76 -8.32 -3.09 5.43
C PRO A 76 -8.24 -1.62 5.06
N ASP A 77 -8.82 -0.77 5.91
CA ASP A 77 -8.78 0.68 5.81
C ASP A 77 -7.33 1.22 5.81
N THR A 78 -7.05 2.16 4.90
CA THR A 78 -5.71 2.69 4.65
C THR A 78 -5.16 3.42 5.88
N PHE A 79 -5.94 4.30 6.51
CA PHE A 79 -5.49 5.06 7.68
C PHE A 79 -5.15 4.13 8.85
N THR A 80 -6.01 3.15 9.11
CA THR A 80 -5.84 2.16 10.17
C THR A 80 -4.54 1.37 9.99
N VAL A 81 -4.27 0.89 8.77
CA VAL A 81 -3.03 0.15 8.48
C VAL A 81 -1.80 1.04 8.65
N LEU A 82 -1.81 2.26 8.11
CA LEU A 82 -0.65 3.17 8.23
C LEU A 82 -0.38 3.56 9.69
N ALA A 83 -1.43 3.84 10.48
CA ALA A 83 -1.28 4.14 11.90
C ALA A 83 -0.70 2.94 12.68
N ALA A 84 -1.12 1.72 12.36
CA ALA A 84 -0.58 0.51 12.98
C ALA A 84 0.86 0.23 12.55
N LEU A 85 1.22 0.47 11.28
CA LEU A 85 2.58 0.34 10.78
C LEU A 85 3.55 1.33 11.43
N ALA A 86 3.09 2.55 11.72
CA ALA A 86 3.90 3.56 12.39
C ALA A 86 4.40 3.10 13.77
N ALA A 87 3.69 2.18 14.44
CA ALA A 87 4.11 1.63 15.73
C ALA A 87 5.21 0.55 15.62
N VAL A 88 5.50 0.04 14.41
CA VAL A 88 6.42 -1.09 14.19
C VAL A 88 7.52 -0.80 13.15
N THR A 89 7.67 0.47 12.77
CA THR A 89 8.74 1.00 11.91
C THR A 89 9.28 2.29 12.51
N GLU A 90 10.53 2.65 12.23
CA GLU A 90 11.22 3.82 12.82
C GLU A 90 11.51 4.93 11.81
N HIS A 91 11.84 4.58 10.57
CA HIS A 91 12.35 5.52 9.56
C HIS A 91 11.61 5.44 8.23
N LEU A 92 10.87 4.37 7.98
CA LEU A 92 10.14 4.19 6.72
C LEU A 92 8.99 5.20 6.61
N GLY A 93 8.97 5.98 5.52
CA GLY A 93 7.81 6.82 5.20
C GLY A 93 6.57 5.99 4.92
N LEU A 94 5.42 6.41 5.41
CA LEU A 94 4.15 5.69 5.29
C LEU A 94 3.16 6.50 4.46
N THR A 95 2.89 6.05 3.24
CA THR A 95 2.08 6.79 2.27
C THR A 95 0.85 5.98 1.85
N GLY A 96 -0.31 6.62 1.80
CA GLY A 96 -1.56 6.04 1.33
C GLY A 96 -2.24 6.92 0.30
N THR A 97 -2.98 6.33 -0.63
CA THR A 97 -3.94 7.06 -1.45
C THR A 97 -5.24 7.24 -0.68
N ILE A 98 -5.74 8.47 -0.60
CA ILE A 98 -7.06 8.80 -0.09
C ILE A 98 -7.77 9.64 -1.15
N ASN A 99 -9.00 9.28 -1.50
CA ASN A 99 -9.77 10.01 -2.51
C ASN A 99 -10.55 11.20 -1.91
N SER A 100 -10.73 12.26 -2.69
CA SER A 100 -11.50 13.45 -2.29
C SER A 100 -13.00 13.35 -2.59
N THR A 101 -13.46 12.23 -3.13
CA THR A 101 -14.88 12.03 -3.52
C THR A 101 -15.72 11.57 -2.35
N PHE A 102 -15.15 10.73 -1.48
CA PHE A 102 -15.85 10.05 -0.40
C PHE A 102 -15.33 10.43 0.99
N ASN A 103 -14.32 11.30 1.08
CA ASN A 103 -13.74 11.74 2.35
C ASN A 103 -13.90 13.24 2.54
N GLU A 104 -14.35 13.63 3.73
CA GLU A 104 -14.46 15.04 4.11
C GLU A 104 -13.07 15.65 4.36
N PRO A 105 -12.79 16.88 3.88
CA PRO A 105 -11.46 17.46 3.96
C PRO A 105 -10.97 17.67 5.40
N TYR A 106 -11.90 17.92 6.34
CA TYR A 106 -11.56 18.04 7.76
C TYR A 106 -11.07 16.71 8.34
N GLU A 107 -11.76 15.60 8.06
CA GLU A 107 -11.37 14.28 8.57
C GLU A 107 -10.05 13.80 7.96
N VAL A 108 -9.78 14.12 6.70
CA VAL A 108 -8.49 13.80 6.06
C VAL A 108 -7.33 14.59 6.67
N ALA A 109 -7.58 15.81 7.15
CA ALA A 109 -6.54 16.68 7.71
C ALA A 109 -6.23 16.41 9.20
N ARG A 110 -7.13 15.73 9.91
CA ARG A 110 -7.06 15.49 11.37
C ARG A 110 -6.10 14.36 11.72
#